data_AF-A0A8T8CAL2-F1
#
_entry.id   AF-A0A8T8CAL2-F1
#
_cell.length_a   1.000
_cell.length_b   1.000
_cell.length_c   1.000
_cell.angle_alpha   90.00
_cell.angle_beta   90.00
_cell.angle_gamma   90.00
#
_symmetry.space_group_name_H-M   'P 1'
#
loop_
_entity.id
_entity.type
_entity.pdbx_description
1 polymer ?
#
loop_
_entity_poly.entity_id
_entity_poly.type
_entity_poly.pdbx_seq_one_letter_code
_entity_poly.pdbx_strand_id
1 'polypeptide(L)'
;MSELVGKMLDLKTSTALMNYTLPHNTLKRLCGILFDPRRCLAAGPSVLTFETALLAESVCTLTAIKRHLTLTEKRGLSAIDELVEDLVSVFDLYVQGIYPRPEYLGDEVEGEKGLIAVDATGFLILLEAIGLEVDPGRLVDSLVGQIGDRKLITSTEFDILHYKHTLGKRRIRLNADVAHLEGQHTKQTHKDTIGYRFTVCSRGDVPYSLEVSGPKYREPKPREAVTCDICGMLYVTNHPGDARRHKAAHDRVVRRINPKPSARFQKRVATGIAGELVDSNSPLWMHGEVYERAAAFRREFGYDVIQWPGDSSARAPSEWRGHLFAGPGGEIAGACAFMHTKSRKPKGEWSLQWIWIAPAFRRCGLLEARWADFLQRYGDFDLEKPLSAAMEAFLWKHGSEEQRSSLPVF
;
A
#
# COMPACT_ATOMS: atom_id res chain seq x y z
N MET A 1 -1.04 26.27 13.91
CA MET A 1 -0.75 24.81 13.91
C MET A 1 -0.74 24.23 12.49
N SER A 2 -0.14 24.91 11.51
CA SER A 2 -0.13 24.47 10.09
C SER A 2 1.28 24.36 9.49
N GLU A 3 2.32 24.22 10.32
CA GLU A 3 3.72 24.24 9.86
C GLU A 3 4.54 23.00 10.26
N LEU A 4 3.90 21.98 10.84
CA LEU A 4 4.59 20.75 11.31
C LEU A 4 4.30 19.49 10.49
N VAL A 5 3.65 19.60 9.32
CA VAL A 5 3.38 18.46 8.42
C VAL A 5 4.45 18.31 7.32
N GLY A 6 5.42 19.22 7.24
CA GLY A 6 6.38 19.31 6.12
C GLY A 6 7.65 18.45 6.19
N LYS A 7 7.84 17.60 7.21
CA LYS A 7 9.00 16.70 7.30
C LYS A 7 8.56 15.26 7.56
N MET A 8 7.69 14.75 6.68
CA MET A 8 7.54 13.31 6.57
C MET A 8 8.75 12.80 5.79
N LEU A 9 9.56 11.95 6.43
CA LEU A 9 10.65 11.20 5.81
C LEU A 9 10.27 10.82 4.38
N ASP A 10 11.03 11.32 3.42
CA ASP A 10 10.92 10.98 2.01
C ASP A 10 11.40 9.53 1.86
N LEU A 11 10.56 8.59 2.32
CA LEU A 11 10.76 7.16 2.22
C LEU A 11 10.77 6.85 0.72
N LYS A 12 11.99 6.75 0.19
CA LYS A 12 12.36 6.40 -1.18
C LYS A 12 11.35 5.40 -1.74
N THR A 13 10.33 5.88 -2.45
CA THR A 13 9.52 4.98 -3.28
C THR A 13 10.40 4.60 -4.46
N SER A 14 10.56 3.30 -4.70
CA SER A 14 11.48 2.65 -5.67
C SER A 14 11.41 3.14 -7.14
N THR A 15 10.52 4.08 -7.45
CA THR A 15 10.32 4.69 -8.78
C THR A 15 10.56 6.20 -8.82
N ALA A 16 10.83 6.84 -7.67
CA ALA A 16 11.25 8.24 -7.61
C ALA A 16 12.69 8.37 -8.14
N LEU A 17 12.99 9.52 -8.75
CA LEU A 17 14.34 9.86 -9.17
C LEU A 17 15.27 9.81 -7.95
N MET A 18 16.22 8.87 -7.95
CA MET A 18 17.22 8.79 -6.89
C MET A 18 18.32 9.81 -7.18
N ASN A 19 18.59 10.72 -6.24
CA ASN A 19 19.61 11.74 -6.38
C ASN A 19 20.78 11.45 -5.44
N TYR A 20 21.99 11.45 -5.99
CA TYR A 20 23.23 11.30 -5.23
C TYR A 20 24.21 12.41 -5.60
N THR A 21 25.15 12.70 -4.71
CA THR A 21 26.23 13.66 -4.94
C THR A 21 27.56 12.93 -4.88
N LEU A 22 28.39 13.09 -5.91
CA LEU A 22 29.71 12.47 -6.05
C LEU A 22 30.81 13.52 -6.08
N PRO A 23 32.04 13.17 -5.68
CA PRO A 23 33.21 13.97 -6.01
C PRO A 23 33.29 14.21 -7.51
N HIS A 24 33.61 15.43 -7.92
CA HIS A 24 33.64 15.83 -9.33
C HIS A 24 34.48 14.87 -10.20
N ASN A 25 35.67 14.47 -9.71
CA ASN A 25 36.57 13.58 -10.44
C ASN A 25 35.95 12.20 -10.66
N THR A 26 35.23 11.68 -9.67
CA THR A 26 34.50 10.41 -9.71
C THR A 26 33.39 10.48 -10.76
N LEU A 27 32.60 11.56 -10.78
CA LEU A 27 31.58 11.76 -11.80
C LEU A 27 32.18 11.84 -13.21
N LYS A 28 33.27 12.60 -13.37
CA LYS A 28 33.95 12.76 -14.67
C LYS A 28 34.44 11.41 -15.22
N ARG A 29 35.06 10.59 -14.36
CA ARG A 29 35.52 9.24 -14.71
C ARG A 29 34.37 8.31 -15.06
N LEU A 30 33.31 8.32 -14.26
CA LEU A 30 32.10 7.52 -14.51
C LEU A 30 31.45 7.89 -15.85
N CYS A 31 31.35 9.19 -16.16
CA CYS A 31 30.87 9.65 -17.46
C CYS A 31 31.75 9.10 -18.61
N GLY A 32 33.08 9.13 -18.46
CA GLY A 32 33.99 8.54 -19.45
C GLY A 32 33.72 7.06 -19.69
N ILE A 33 33.61 6.28 -18.60
CA ILE A 33 33.32 4.84 -18.66
C ILE A 33 31.99 4.56 -19.36
N LEU A 34 30.93 5.29 -19.02
CA LEU A 34 29.57 5.00 -19.52
C LEU A 34 29.34 5.45 -20.97
N PHE A 35 30.20 6.32 -21.50
CA PHE A 35 30.16 6.75 -22.91
C PHE A 35 31.01 5.86 -23.82
N ASP A 36 31.88 5.02 -23.25
CA ASP A 36 32.54 3.98 -24.01
C ASP A 36 31.52 2.91 -24.47
N PRO A 37 31.62 2.40 -25.71
CA PRO A 37 30.75 1.34 -26.18
C PRO A 37 30.87 0.07 -25.32
N ARG A 38 29.72 -0.47 -24.91
CA ARG A 38 29.66 -1.77 -24.22
C ARG A 38 30.28 -2.87 -25.05
N ARG A 39 31.04 -3.75 -24.38
CA ARG A 39 31.66 -4.93 -25.00
C ARG A 39 30.96 -6.16 -24.46
N CYS A 40 30.06 -6.74 -25.25
CA CYS A 40 29.28 -7.90 -24.84
C CYS A 40 30.22 -9.08 -24.53
N LEU A 41 30.21 -9.56 -23.28
CA LEU A 41 30.92 -10.78 -22.88
C LEU A 41 30.00 -11.68 -22.06
N ALA A 42 30.09 -13.00 -22.28
CA ALA A 42 29.43 -13.99 -21.46
C ALA A 42 30.11 -14.06 -20.08
N ALA A 43 29.33 -14.34 -19.03
CA ALA A 43 29.87 -14.51 -17.68
C ALA A 43 30.94 -15.62 -17.66
N GLY A 44 32.17 -15.25 -17.31
CA GLY A 44 33.29 -16.18 -17.22
C GLY A 44 33.34 -16.92 -15.87
N PRO A 45 34.12 -18.02 -15.76
CA PRO A 45 34.26 -18.80 -14.52
C PRO A 45 34.67 -17.97 -13.29
N SER A 46 35.44 -16.90 -13.48
CA SER A 46 35.94 -16.03 -12.40
C SER A 46 34.84 -15.19 -11.72
N VAL A 47 33.76 -14.86 -12.44
CA VAL A 47 32.59 -14.16 -11.88
C VAL A 47 31.91 -15.05 -10.86
N LEU A 48 31.72 -16.33 -11.19
CA LEU A 48 31.10 -17.32 -10.31
C LEU A 48 31.95 -17.57 -9.06
N THR A 49 33.28 -17.45 -9.15
CA THR A 49 34.18 -17.57 -7.99
C THR A 49 33.91 -16.49 -6.95
N PHE A 50 33.78 -15.23 -7.37
CA PHE A 50 33.50 -14.12 -6.45
C PHE A 50 32.16 -14.31 -5.73
N GLU A 51 31.09 -14.60 -6.47
CA GLU A 51 29.76 -14.78 -5.88
C GLU A 51 29.71 -15.97 -4.93
N THR A 52 30.38 -17.07 -5.27
CA THR A 52 30.43 -18.27 -4.42
C THR A 52 31.17 -17.98 -3.12
N ALA A 53 32.30 -17.25 -3.19
CA ALA A 53 33.03 -16.83 -2.00
C ALA A 53 32.21 -15.88 -1.13
N LEU A 54 31.53 -14.89 -1.74
CA LEU A 54 30.68 -13.95 -1.01
C LEU A 54 29.54 -14.64 -0.27
N LEU A 55 28.89 -15.63 -0.90
CA LEU A 55 27.82 -16.40 -0.26
C LEU A 55 28.33 -17.35 0.83
N ALA A 56 29.53 -17.92 0.66
CA ALA A 56 30.12 -18.82 1.64
C ALA A 56 30.58 -18.07 2.91
N GLU A 57 31.31 -16.97 2.72
CA GLU A 57 31.92 -16.20 3.82
C GLU A 57 30.97 -15.13 4.40
N SER A 58 29.86 -14.82 3.71
CA SER A 58 28.91 -13.75 4.07
C SER A 58 29.51 -12.33 4.14
N VAL A 59 30.76 -12.15 3.71
CA VAL A 59 31.49 -10.88 3.64
C VAL A 59 32.45 -10.89 2.44
N CYS A 60 32.85 -9.71 1.96
CA CYS A 60 33.97 -9.56 1.03
C CYS A 60 34.74 -8.26 1.26
N THR A 61 36.01 -8.23 0.88
CA THR A 61 36.82 -7.01 0.89
C THR A 61 36.48 -6.11 -0.30
N LEU A 62 36.75 -4.80 -0.18
CA LEU A 62 36.62 -3.87 -1.30
C LEU A 62 37.58 -4.23 -2.44
N THR A 63 38.74 -4.83 -2.12
CA THR A 63 39.69 -5.37 -3.11
C THR A 63 39.06 -6.46 -3.97
N ALA A 64 38.30 -7.37 -3.35
CA ALA A 64 37.58 -8.41 -4.07
C ALA A 64 36.50 -7.82 -5.01
N ILE A 65 35.79 -6.77 -4.57
CA ILE A 65 34.81 -6.05 -5.39
C ILE A 65 35.50 -5.34 -6.57
N LYS A 66 36.59 -4.61 -6.34
CA LYS A 66 37.40 -3.96 -7.40
C LYS A 66 37.81 -4.99 -8.46
N ARG A 67 38.35 -6.13 -8.03
CA ARG A 67 38.71 -7.23 -8.93
C ARG A 67 37.52 -7.78 -9.70
N HIS A 68 36.37 -7.96 -9.05
CA HIS A 68 35.14 -8.39 -9.72
C HIS A 68 34.68 -7.39 -10.79
N LEU A 69 34.76 -6.08 -10.51
CA LEU A 69 34.43 -5.03 -11.47
C LEU A 69 35.39 -4.99 -12.64
N THR A 70 36.70 -5.06 -12.42
CA THR A 70 37.69 -5.15 -13.51
C THR A 70 37.48 -6.40 -14.40
N LEU A 71 36.89 -7.46 -13.87
CA LEU A 71 36.53 -8.66 -14.64
C LEU A 71 35.25 -8.49 -15.46
N THR A 72 34.27 -7.74 -14.97
CA THR A 72 32.92 -7.64 -15.53
C THR A 72 32.73 -6.37 -16.37
N GLU A 73 33.27 -5.24 -15.93
CA GLU A 73 33.29 -3.96 -16.62
C GLU A 73 34.60 -3.78 -17.40
N LYS A 74 34.52 -3.82 -18.73
CA LYS A 74 35.68 -3.65 -19.62
C LYS A 74 35.91 -2.22 -20.09
N ARG A 75 34.98 -1.31 -19.80
CA ARG A 75 35.12 0.12 -20.10
C ARG A 75 35.95 0.78 -19.00
N GLY A 76 36.88 1.66 -19.40
CA GLY A 76 37.76 2.39 -18.46
C GLY A 76 38.44 1.53 -17.39
N LEU A 77 39.08 0.42 -17.79
CA LEU A 77 39.76 -0.57 -16.91
C LEU A 77 40.67 0.04 -15.83
N SER A 78 41.34 1.17 -16.08
CA SER A 78 42.17 1.83 -15.07
C SER A 78 41.39 2.73 -14.11
N ALA A 79 40.21 3.19 -14.51
CA ALA A 79 39.40 4.15 -13.75
C ALA A 79 38.34 3.48 -12.87
N ILE A 80 37.88 2.27 -13.21
CA ILE A 80 36.79 1.58 -12.50
C ILE A 80 37.15 1.24 -11.05
N ASP A 81 38.39 0.82 -10.79
CA ASP A 81 38.87 0.48 -9.44
C ASP A 81 38.87 1.68 -8.50
N GLU A 82 39.13 2.88 -9.05
CA GLU A 82 39.15 4.13 -8.29
C GLU A 82 37.75 4.64 -7.95
N LEU A 83 36.69 4.13 -8.58
CA LEU A 83 35.32 4.56 -8.31
C LEU A 83 34.71 3.87 -7.07
N VAL A 84 35.23 2.71 -6.68
CA VAL A 84 34.54 1.83 -5.72
C VAL A 84 34.34 2.50 -4.37
N GLU A 85 35.37 3.12 -3.81
CA GLU A 85 35.28 3.71 -2.46
C GLU A 85 34.32 4.90 -2.43
N ASP A 86 34.40 5.78 -3.44
CA ASP A 86 33.50 6.92 -3.56
C ASP A 86 32.05 6.48 -3.76
N LEU A 87 31.81 5.48 -4.62
CA LEU A 87 30.45 4.98 -4.88
C LEU A 87 29.86 4.27 -3.66
N VAL A 88 30.65 3.46 -2.94
CA VAL A 88 30.23 2.82 -1.69
C VAL A 88 29.83 3.87 -0.66
N SER A 89 30.64 4.93 -0.51
CA SER A 89 30.34 6.03 0.40
C SER A 89 29.08 6.80 0.00
N VAL A 90 28.93 7.12 -1.29
CA VAL A 90 27.80 7.90 -1.79
C VAL A 90 26.49 7.12 -1.75
N PHE A 91 26.56 5.80 -1.87
CA PHE A 91 25.40 4.93 -1.69
C PHE A 91 25.08 4.61 -0.23
N ASP A 92 25.82 5.19 0.72
CA ASP A 92 25.59 5.07 2.17
C ASP A 92 25.60 3.61 2.64
N LEU A 93 26.55 2.84 2.10
CA LEU A 93 26.75 1.43 2.47
C LEU A 93 27.73 1.31 3.64
N TYR A 94 27.44 0.39 4.56
CA TYR A 94 28.24 0.22 5.77
C TYR A 94 29.55 -0.52 5.49
N VAL A 95 30.65 0.22 5.48
CA VAL A 95 32.01 -0.33 5.35
C VAL A 95 32.57 -0.69 6.72
N GLN A 96 33.07 -1.91 6.86
CA GLN A 96 33.67 -2.41 8.10
C GLN A 96 35.01 -3.12 7.83
N GLY A 97 35.77 -3.37 8.91
CA GLY A 97 36.99 -4.17 8.85
C GLY A 97 36.67 -5.65 8.72
N ILE A 98 37.25 -6.30 7.71
CA ILE A 98 37.17 -7.74 7.46
C ILE A 98 38.55 -8.32 7.71
N TYR A 99 38.61 -9.33 8.57
CA TYR A 99 39.86 -9.97 8.98
C TYR A 99 39.84 -11.43 8.54
N PRO A 100 40.99 -11.97 8.08
CA PRO A 100 41.11 -13.41 7.94
C PRO A 100 40.97 -14.04 9.33
N ARG A 101 40.38 -15.23 9.37
CA ARG A 101 40.34 -16.00 10.61
C ARG A 101 41.77 -16.37 10.99
N PRO A 102 42.27 -16.02 12.20
CA PRO A 102 43.60 -16.39 12.63
C PRO A 102 43.71 -17.92 12.76
N GLU A 103 44.90 -18.46 12.48
CA GLU A 103 45.16 -19.90 12.63
C GLU A 103 45.20 -20.27 14.11
N TYR A 104 45.83 -19.44 14.95
CA TYR A 104 45.89 -19.59 16.40
C TYR A 104 45.32 -18.37 17.13
N LEU A 105 44.70 -18.60 18.30
CA LEU A 105 44.19 -17.50 19.13
C LEU A 105 45.36 -16.69 19.67
N GLY A 106 45.42 -15.40 19.30
CA GLY A 106 46.49 -14.48 19.68
C GLY A 106 47.36 -14.03 18.51
N ASP A 107 47.23 -14.65 17.33
CA ASP A 107 47.90 -14.17 16.13
C ASP A 107 47.39 -12.78 15.74
N GLU A 108 48.32 -11.86 15.45
CA GLU A 108 47.99 -10.59 14.84
C GLU A 108 47.69 -10.81 13.36
N VAL A 109 46.51 -10.36 12.92
CA VAL A 109 46.07 -10.43 11.54
C VAL A 109 45.76 -9.04 11.01
N GLU A 110 46.22 -8.76 9.80
CA GLU A 110 45.87 -7.54 9.09
C GLU A 110 44.47 -7.66 8.48
N GLY A 111 43.67 -6.61 8.63
CA GLY A 111 42.31 -6.53 8.09
C GLY A 111 42.22 -5.56 6.92
N GLU A 112 41.21 -5.77 6.08
CA GLU A 112 40.87 -4.89 4.97
C GLU A 112 39.48 -4.28 5.15
N LYS A 113 39.22 -3.14 4.49
CA LYS A 113 37.85 -2.62 4.38
C LYS A 113 37.00 -3.57 3.53
N GLY A 114 35.76 -3.79 3.92
CA GLY A 114 34.83 -4.64 3.19
C GLY A 114 33.38 -4.42 3.54
N LEU A 115 32.52 -5.24 2.93
CA LEU A 115 31.06 -5.22 3.06
C LEU A 115 30.55 -6.60 3.45
N ILE A 116 29.44 -6.65 4.18
CA ILE A 116 28.67 -7.89 4.32
C ILE A 116 27.98 -8.26 3.00
N ALA A 117 27.59 -9.52 2.83
CA ALA A 117 26.97 -10.03 1.60
C ALA A 117 25.73 -9.23 1.17
N VAL A 118 24.92 -8.78 2.13
CA VAL A 118 23.76 -7.92 1.89
C VAL A 118 24.18 -6.60 1.23
N ASP A 119 25.12 -5.87 1.83
CA ASP A 119 25.59 -4.57 1.34
C ASP A 119 26.42 -4.68 0.05
N ALA A 120 27.22 -5.72 -0.10
CA ALA A 120 27.92 -6.02 -1.34
C ALA A 120 26.93 -6.30 -2.50
N THR A 121 25.86 -7.05 -2.24
CA THR A 121 24.83 -7.32 -3.25
C THR A 121 24.02 -6.05 -3.58
N GLY A 122 23.66 -5.27 -2.56
CA GLY A 122 23.04 -3.96 -2.74
C GLY A 122 23.89 -3.00 -3.58
N PHE A 123 25.20 -3.01 -3.35
CA PHE A 123 26.16 -2.26 -4.15
C PHE A 123 26.10 -2.67 -5.62
N LEU A 124 26.19 -3.97 -5.92
CA LEU A 124 26.11 -4.48 -7.29
C LEU A 124 24.79 -4.13 -7.98
N ILE A 125 23.66 -4.15 -7.26
CA ILE A 125 22.35 -3.68 -7.77
C ILE A 125 22.42 -2.20 -8.18
N LEU A 126 23.06 -1.36 -7.35
CA LEU A 126 23.20 0.07 -7.66
C LEU A 126 24.16 0.31 -8.83
N LEU A 127 25.27 -0.44 -8.91
CA LEU A 127 26.20 -0.41 -10.04
C LEU A 127 25.51 -0.81 -11.35
N GLU A 128 24.69 -1.86 -11.35
CA GLU A 128 23.86 -2.23 -12.50
C GLU A 128 22.88 -1.10 -12.85
N ALA A 129 22.24 -0.49 -11.85
CA ALA A 129 21.26 0.57 -12.06
C ALA A 129 21.85 1.86 -12.65
N ILE A 130 23.12 2.18 -12.35
CA ILE A 130 23.87 3.27 -13.00
C ILE A 130 24.51 2.85 -14.34
N GLY A 131 24.30 1.60 -14.77
CA GLY A 131 24.66 1.12 -16.10
C GLY A 131 26.06 0.53 -16.22
N LEU A 132 26.70 0.12 -15.12
CA LEU A 132 27.90 -0.71 -15.20
C LEU A 132 27.55 -2.16 -15.58
N GLU A 133 28.50 -2.87 -16.17
CA GLU A 133 28.34 -4.27 -16.58
C GLU A 133 28.54 -5.21 -15.39
N VAL A 134 27.51 -5.41 -14.57
CA VAL A 134 27.47 -6.38 -13.47
C VAL A 134 26.14 -7.13 -13.46
N ASP A 135 26.12 -8.36 -12.96
CA ASP A 135 24.89 -9.15 -12.77
C ASP A 135 24.79 -9.62 -11.31
N PRO A 136 23.94 -8.99 -10.48
CA PRO A 136 23.73 -9.41 -9.09
C PRO A 136 22.72 -10.56 -8.96
N GLY A 137 22.14 -11.07 -10.05
CA GLY A 137 20.97 -11.95 -10.03
C GLY A 137 21.13 -13.20 -9.18
N ARG A 138 22.28 -13.89 -9.25
CA ARG A 138 22.54 -15.10 -8.46
C ARG A 138 22.63 -14.80 -6.96
N LEU A 139 23.28 -13.70 -6.59
CA LEU A 139 23.41 -13.25 -5.20
C LEU A 139 22.03 -12.86 -4.64
N VAL A 140 21.24 -12.12 -5.42
CA VAL A 140 19.88 -11.74 -5.05
C VAL A 140 19.02 -12.98 -4.77
N ASP A 141 19.02 -13.96 -5.66
CA ASP A 141 18.18 -15.15 -5.52
C ASP A 141 18.52 -15.96 -4.26
N SER A 142 19.81 -16.02 -3.89
CA SER A 142 20.26 -16.64 -2.64
C SER A 142 19.81 -15.84 -1.39
N LEU A 143 20.05 -14.52 -1.39
CA LEU A 143 19.78 -13.66 -0.24
C LEU A 143 18.29 -13.44 0.02
N VAL A 144 17.43 -13.44 -1.00
CA VAL A 144 15.97 -13.39 -0.82
C VAL A 144 15.50 -14.54 0.07
N GLY A 145 16.04 -15.74 -0.12
CA GLY A 145 15.74 -16.91 0.73
C GLY A 145 16.19 -16.72 2.18
N GLN A 146 17.33 -16.07 2.40
CA GLN A 146 17.85 -15.77 3.74
C GLN A 146 17.08 -14.64 4.45
N ILE A 147 16.51 -13.70 3.69
CA ILE A 147 15.69 -12.62 4.25
C ILE A 147 14.39 -13.18 4.86
N GLY A 148 13.75 -14.14 4.17
CA GLY A 148 12.57 -14.84 4.66
C GLY A 148 11.39 -13.90 4.98
N ASP A 149 10.61 -14.25 6.01
CA ASP A 149 9.38 -13.55 6.41
C ASP A 149 9.61 -12.46 7.50
N ARG A 150 10.82 -11.90 7.57
CA ARG A 150 11.14 -10.85 8.55
C ARG A 150 10.23 -9.63 8.36
N LYS A 151 9.63 -9.16 9.45
CA LYS A 151 8.69 -8.01 9.43
C LYS A 151 9.39 -6.66 9.26
N LEU A 152 10.64 -6.57 9.70
CA LEU A 152 11.49 -5.39 9.59
C LEU A 152 12.76 -5.81 8.85
N ILE A 153 13.13 -5.00 7.86
CA ILE A 153 14.26 -5.23 6.98
C ILE A 153 15.00 -3.90 6.77
N THR A 154 16.29 -3.97 6.43
CA THR A 154 17.10 -2.79 6.09
C THR A 154 16.73 -2.25 4.70
N SER A 155 17.21 -1.05 4.36
CA SER A 155 17.06 -0.47 3.02
C SER A 155 17.69 -1.36 1.94
N THR A 156 18.86 -1.92 2.21
CA THR A 156 19.57 -2.81 1.29
C THR A 156 18.80 -4.12 1.07
N GLU A 157 18.27 -4.72 2.15
CA GLU A 157 17.41 -5.91 2.07
C GLU A 157 16.13 -5.63 1.27
N PHE A 158 15.54 -4.44 1.44
CA PHE A 158 14.39 -3.99 0.64
C PHE A 158 14.73 -3.91 -0.85
N ASP A 159 15.90 -3.36 -1.21
CA ASP A 159 16.38 -3.29 -2.59
C ASP A 159 16.60 -4.68 -3.20
N ILE A 160 17.16 -5.64 -2.43
CA ILE A 160 17.32 -7.04 -2.84
C ILE A 160 15.95 -7.68 -3.13
N LEU A 161 14.97 -7.55 -2.22
CA LEU A 161 13.62 -8.09 -2.42
C LEU A 161 12.91 -7.49 -3.64
N HIS A 162 13.19 -6.23 -3.97
CA HIS A 162 12.56 -5.52 -5.08
C HIS A 162 13.35 -5.60 -6.40
N TYR A 163 14.52 -6.23 -6.41
CA TYR A 163 15.42 -6.27 -7.57
C TYR A 163 14.70 -6.68 -8.84
N LYS A 164 14.07 -7.87 -8.88
CA LYS A 164 13.35 -8.38 -10.06
C LYS A 164 12.23 -7.46 -10.53
N HIS A 165 11.57 -6.75 -9.62
CA HIS A 165 10.51 -5.79 -9.96
C HIS A 165 11.06 -4.50 -10.57
N THR A 166 12.27 -4.11 -10.20
CA THR A 166 12.91 -2.82 -10.54
C THR A 166 13.98 -2.94 -11.63
N LEU A 167 14.36 -4.17 -12.01
CA LEU A 167 15.35 -4.49 -13.02
C LEU A 167 15.12 -3.71 -14.33
N GLY A 168 16.09 -2.86 -14.65
CA GLY A 168 16.07 -1.97 -15.82
C GLY A 168 15.00 -0.87 -15.79
N LYS A 169 14.25 -0.70 -14.70
CA LYS A 169 13.17 0.29 -14.55
C LYS A 169 13.53 1.47 -13.64
N ARG A 170 14.79 1.58 -13.21
CA ARG A 170 15.27 2.66 -12.34
C ARG A 170 15.73 3.86 -13.16
N ARG A 171 15.67 5.04 -12.54
CA ARG A 171 16.31 6.27 -13.02
C ARG A 171 17.07 6.90 -11.87
N ILE A 172 18.37 7.08 -12.06
CA ILE A 172 19.29 7.60 -11.05
C ILE A 172 19.93 8.87 -11.59
N ARG A 173 20.06 9.90 -10.76
CA ARG A 173 20.80 11.12 -11.04
C ARG A 173 21.96 11.25 -10.06
N LEU A 174 23.14 11.47 -10.61
CA LEU A 174 24.39 11.67 -9.91
C LEU A 174 24.86 13.10 -10.20
N ASN A 175 25.06 13.92 -9.18
CA ASN A 175 25.50 15.31 -9.32
C ASN A 175 26.92 15.46 -8.78
N ALA A 176 27.70 16.37 -9.35
CA ALA A 176 29.02 16.69 -8.83
C ALA A 176 28.92 17.62 -7.61
N ASP A 177 29.84 17.47 -6.67
CA ASP A 177 30.03 18.32 -5.49
C ASP A 177 30.72 19.67 -5.79
N VAL A 178 30.47 20.26 -6.95
CA VAL A 178 31.18 21.47 -7.39
C VAL A 178 30.43 22.72 -6.95
N ALA A 179 31.12 23.61 -6.22
CA ALA A 179 30.55 24.87 -5.74
C ALA A 179 30.40 25.93 -6.85
N HIS A 180 31.29 25.96 -7.84
CA HIS A 180 31.34 26.98 -8.90
C HIS A 180 31.58 26.34 -10.26
N LEU A 181 30.66 26.57 -11.19
CA LEU A 181 30.74 26.04 -12.56
C LEU A 181 30.74 27.20 -13.54
N GLU A 182 31.82 27.33 -14.30
CA GLU A 182 31.95 28.35 -15.35
C GLU A 182 31.83 27.72 -16.74
N GLY A 183 31.44 28.54 -17.72
CA GLY A 183 31.31 28.13 -19.12
C GLY A 183 29.88 27.83 -19.58
N GLN A 184 29.78 27.51 -20.86
CA GLN A 184 28.50 27.28 -21.53
C GLN A 184 27.85 25.99 -21.04
N HIS A 185 26.54 26.04 -20.82
CA HIS A 185 25.76 24.86 -20.49
C HIS A 185 25.61 23.98 -21.74
N THR A 186 26.00 22.71 -21.61
CA THR A 186 25.81 21.70 -22.65
C THR A 186 25.07 20.49 -22.08
N LYS A 187 24.27 19.84 -22.92
CA LYS A 187 23.53 18.63 -22.59
C LYS A 187 23.76 17.60 -23.68
N GLN A 188 24.30 16.45 -23.30
CA GLN A 188 24.54 15.33 -24.21
C GLN A 188 23.78 14.10 -23.73
N THR A 189 23.12 13.41 -24.66
CA THR A 189 22.42 12.15 -24.37
C THR A 189 23.01 11.04 -25.23
N HIS A 190 23.39 9.95 -24.57
CA HIS A 190 23.87 8.72 -25.19
C HIS A 190 22.94 7.56 -24.82
N LYS A 191 22.69 6.66 -25.77
CA LYS A 191 21.96 5.41 -25.53
C LYS A 191 22.88 4.25 -25.92
N ASP A 192 23.08 3.31 -25.01
CA ASP A 192 23.91 2.14 -25.29
C ASP A 192 23.14 1.04 -26.04
N THR A 193 23.86 -0.04 -26.35
CA THR A 193 23.37 -1.19 -27.12
C THR A 193 22.30 -2.01 -26.39
N ILE A 194 22.30 -2.02 -25.05
CA ILE A 194 21.32 -2.77 -24.25
C ILE A 194 20.11 -1.91 -23.85
N GLY A 195 20.17 -0.60 -24.12
CA GLY A 195 19.07 0.35 -24.02
C GLY A 195 19.12 1.31 -22.84
N TYR A 196 20.18 1.33 -22.03
CA TYR A 196 20.36 2.40 -21.05
C TYR A 196 20.51 3.73 -21.76
N ARG A 197 19.99 4.77 -21.13
CA ARG A 197 20.11 6.15 -21.61
C ARG A 197 20.81 6.99 -20.56
N PHE A 198 21.93 7.57 -20.95
CA PHE A 198 22.77 8.44 -20.15
C PHE A 198 22.58 9.89 -20.63
N THR A 199 22.27 10.80 -19.73
CA THR A 199 22.18 12.23 -20.04
C THR A 199 23.14 12.99 -19.15
N VAL A 200 24.16 13.59 -19.75
CA VAL A 200 25.17 14.38 -19.05
C VAL A 200 24.90 15.85 -19.29
N CYS A 201 24.89 16.63 -18.21
CA CYS A 201 24.92 18.07 -18.24
C CYS A 201 26.31 18.55 -17.81
N SER A 202 26.89 19.44 -18.62
CA SER A 202 28.22 19.99 -18.39
C SER A 202 28.19 21.52 -18.43
N ARG A 203 29.23 22.12 -17.84
CA ARG A 203 29.57 23.54 -17.94
C ARG A 203 31.00 23.61 -18.48
N GLY A 204 31.14 24.03 -19.73
CA GLY A 204 32.37 23.77 -20.50
C GLY A 204 32.65 22.26 -20.57
N ASP A 205 33.88 21.86 -20.23
CA ASP A 205 34.32 20.46 -20.21
C ASP A 205 34.09 19.75 -18.86
N VAL A 206 33.40 20.41 -17.92
CA VAL A 206 33.20 19.95 -16.55
C VAL A 206 31.79 19.33 -16.42
N PRO A 207 31.65 18.00 -16.35
CA PRO A 207 30.35 17.37 -16.07
C PRO A 207 29.93 17.66 -14.63
N TYR A 208 28.67 18.09 -14.45
CA TYR A 208 28.10 18.37 -13.13
C TYR A 208 26.84 17.56 -12.81
N SER A 209 26.22 16.93 -13.80
CA SER A 209 25.08 16.03 -13.58
C SER A 209 25.09 14.91 -14.62
N LEU A 210 24.91 13.67 -14.15
CA LEU A 210 24.70 12.48 -14.96
C LEU A 210 23.37 11.86 -14.55
N GLU A 211 22.46 11.71 -15.50
CA GLU A 211 21.22 11.00 -15.31
C GLU A 211 21.24 9.69 -16.11
N VAL A 212 21.02 8.58 -15.42
CA VAL A 212 20.96 7.24 -15.98
C VAL A 212 19.53 6.73 -15.93
N SER A 213 18.95 6.39 -17.08
CA SER A 213 17.66 5.69 -17.18
C SER A 213 17.90 4.26 -17.65
N GLY A 214 17.36 3.29 -16.91
CA GLY A 214 17.40 1.88 -17.33
C GLY A 214 16.57 1.61 -18.59
N PRO A 215 16.81 0.49 -19.29
CA PRO A 215 16.22 0.18 -20.60
C PRO A 215 14.69 0.04 -20.60
N LYS A 216 14.12 -0.31 -19.45
CA LYS A 216 12.68 -0.49 -19.22
C LYS A 216 12.05 0.68 -18.45
N TYR A 217 12.82 1.75 -18.17
CA TYR A 217 12.30 2.91 -17.46
C TYR A 217 11.16 3.58 -18.22
N ARG A 218 10.13 3.97 -17.48
CA ARG A 218 9.00 4.77 -17.96
C ARG A 218 8.70 5.82 -16.89
N GLU A 219 8.46 7.05 -17.30
CA GLU A 219 8.07 8.11 -16.38
C GLU A 219 6.79 7.69 -15.63
N PRO A 220 6.81 7.64 -14.28
CA PRO A 220 5.63 7.32 -13.51
C PRO A 220 4.51 8.32 -13.78
N LYS A 221 3.26 7.84 -13.83
CA LYS A 221 2.11 8.75 -13.87
C LYS A 221 2.08 9.60 -12.59
N PRO A 222 1.65 10.87 -12.67
CA PRO A 222 1.47 11.72 -11.49
C PRO A 222 0.63 11.04 -10.42
N ARG A 223 0.99 11.28 -9.17
CA ARG A 223 0.27 10.79 -7.99
C ARG A 223 -0.49 11.96 -7.39
N GLU A 224 -1.80 11.82 -7.30
CA GLU A 224 -2.71 12.87 -6.83
C GLU A 224 -3.60 12.30 -5.73
N ALA A 225 -3.89 13.11 -4.70
CA ALA A 225 -4.83 12.73 -3.65
C ALA A 225 -6.26 12.96 -4.13
N VAL A 226 -7.07 11.90 -4.16
CA VAL A 226 -8.47 11.94 -4.62
C VAL A 226 -9.38 11.23 -3.63
N THR A 227 -10.61 11.71 -3.49
CA THR A 227 -11.65 11.06 -2.68
C THR A 227 -12.55 10.24 -3.60
N CYS A 228 -12.76 8.97 -3.30
CA CYS A 228 -13.67 8.13 -4.09
C CYS A 228 -15.13 8.54 -3.86
N ASP A 229 -15.88 8.81 -4.92
CA ASP A 229 -17.30 9.19 -4.81
C ASP A 229 -18.19 8.09 -4.20
N ILE A 230 -17.85 6.83 -4.45
CA ILE A 230 -18.63 5.68 -3.96
C ILE A 230 -18.27 5.40 -2.50
N CYS A 231 -16.98 5.21 -2.20
CA CYS A 231 -16.54 4.72 -0.90
C CYS A 231 -16.09 5.82 0.08
N GLY A 232 -15.90 7.05 -0.40
CA GLY A 232 -15.52 8.23 0.40
C GLY A 232 -14.11 8.19 0.95
N MET A 233 -13.32 7.17 0.60
CA MET A 233 -11.94 7.05 1.03
C MET A 233 -11.06 8.02 0.24
N LEU A 234 -10.26 8.82 0.95
CA LEU A 234 -9.14 9.56 0.38
C LEU A 234 -8.00 8.59 0.08
N TYR A 235 -7.49 8.59 -1.15
CA TYR A 235 -6.38 7.75 -1.58
C TYR A 235 -5.52 8.44 -2.64
N VAL A 236 -4.28 7.98 -2.80
CA VAL A 236 -3.36 8.50 -3.81
C VAL A 236 -3.45 7.70 -5.12
N THR A 237 -3.70 8.37 -6.24
CA THR A 237 -3.73 7.75 -7.57
C THR A 237 -2.36 7.20 -7.96
N ASN A 238 -2.33 6.14 -8.78
CA ASN A 238 -1.10 5.49 -9.26
C ASN A 238 -0.13 5.02 -8.14
N HIS A 239 -0.61 4.90 -6.90
CA HIS A 239 0.12 4.30 -5.78
C HIS A 239 -0.41 2.88 -5.51
N PRO A 240 0.36 1.81 -5.79
CA PRO A 240 -0.15 0.44 -5.68
C PRO A 240 -0.66 0.06 -4.28
N GLY A 241 -0.02 0.56 -3.23
CA GLY A 241 -0.45 0.34 -1.85
C GLY A 241 -1.81 0.97 -1.55
N ASP A 242 -2.03 2.19 -2.04
CA ASP A 242 -3.28 2.93 -1.86
C ASP A 242 -4.39 2.34 -2.70
N ALA A 243 -4.09 1.95 -3.94
CA ALA A 243 -5.02 1.27 -4.81
C ALA A 243 -5.57 -0.02 -4.18
N ARG A 244 -4.72 -0.81 -3.51
CA ARG A 244 -5.17 -2.01 -2.78
C ARG A 244 -6.05 -1.67 -1.58
N ARG A 245 -5.66 -0.70 -0.76
CA ARG A 245 -6.47 -0.27 0.41
C ARG A 245 -7.82 0.31 -0.04
N HIS A 246 -7.80 1.17 -1.05
CA HIS A 246 -8.98 1.73 -1.68
C HIS A 246 -9.89 0.62 -2.20
N LYS A 247 -9.37 -0.34 -2.99
CA LYS A 247 -10.16 -1.46 -3.49
C LYS A 247 -10.84 -2.25 -2.36
N ALA A 248 -10.12 -2.55 -1.29
CA ALA A 248 -10.69 -3.29 -0.16
C ALA A 248 -11.82 -2.51 0.53
N ALA A 249 -11.65 -1.19 0.75
CA ALA A 249 -12.70 -0.33 1.30
C ALA A 249 -13.90 -0.22 0.34
N HIS A 250 -13.61 0.00 -0.94
CA HIS A 250 -14.60 0.13 -2.00
C HIS A 250 -15.47 -1.12 -2.13
N ASP A 251 -14.84 -2.29 -2.20
CA ASP A 251 -15.54 -3.57 -2.30
C ASP A 251 -16.47 -3.79 -1.08
N ARG A 252 -16.10 -3.33 0.13
CA ARG A 252 -16.98 -3.38 1.31
C ARG A 252 -18.20 -2.48 1.15
N VAL A 253 -18.02 -1.23 0.70
CA VAL A 253 -19.14 -0.31 0.48
C VAL A 253 -20.09 -0.84 -0.59
N VAL A 254 -19.54 -1.30 -1.73
CA VAL A 254 -20.34 -1.83 -2.84
C VAL A 254 -21.15 -3.05 -2.41
N ARG A 255 -20.58 -3.95 -1.60
CA ARG A 255 -21.33 -5.11 -1.07
C ARG A 255 -22.55 -4.73 -0.22
N ARG A 256 -22.55 -3.56 0.42
CA ARG A 256 -23.72 -3.07 1.17
C ARG A 256 -24.77 -2.47 0.25
N ILE A 257 -24.34 -1.69 -0.73
CA ILE A 257 -25.23 -1.03 -1.70
C ILE A 257 -25.89 -2.07 -2.62
N ASN A 258 -25.11 -3.08 -3.04
CA ASN A 258 -25.52 -4.17 -3.92
C ASN A 258 -25.27 -5.51 -3.20
N PRO A 259 -26.11 -5.86 -2.19
CA PRO A 259 -25.95 -7.09 -1.45
C PRO A 259 -26.12 -8.29 -2.37
N LYS A 260 -25.32 -9.33 -2.12
CA LYS A 260 -25.42 -10.62 -2.81
C LYS A 260 -26.30 -11.59 -1.99
N PRO A 261 -26.90 -12.61 -2.63
CA PRO A 261 -27.63 -13.65 -1.92
C PRO A 261 -26.79 -14.31 -0.82
N SER A 262 -27.42 -14.56 0.33
CA SER A 262 -26.78 -15.23 1.47
C SER A 262 -27.48 -16.55 1.76
N ALA A 263 -26.84 -17.67 1.42
CA ALA A 263 -27.38 -19.01 1.66
C ALA A 263 -27.72 -19.26 3.14
N ARG A 264 -26.93 -18.68 4.05
CA ARG A 264 -27.17 -18.77 5.49
C ARG A 264 -28.42 -18.00 5.92
N PHE A 265 -28.65 -16.83 5.33
CA PHE A 265 -29.84 -16.04 5.62
C PHE A 265 -31.09 -16.65 4.99
N GLN A 266 -31.00 -17.11 3.73
CA GLN A 266 -32.07 -17.84 3.04
C GLN A 266 -32.59 -19.02 3.88
N LYS A 267 -31.70 -19.84 4.45
CA LYS A 267 -32.08 -20.95 5.33
C LYS A 267 -32.88 -20.52 6.57
N ARG A 268 -32.61 -19.32 7.10
CA ARG A 268 -33.34 -18.80 8.26
C ARG A 268 -34.69 -18.24 7.88
N VAL A 269 -34.76 -17.43 6.82
CA VAL A 269 -36.04 -16.81 6.41
C VAL A 269 -37.02 -17.82 5.82
N ALA A 270 -36.54 -19.00 5.41
CA ALA A 270 -37.39 -20.14 5.06
C ALA A 270 -38.31 -20.58 6.21
N THR A 271 -37.97 -20.28 7.48
CA THR A 271 -38.84 -20.56 8.64
C THR A 271 -39.81 -19.40 8.96
N GLY A 272 -39.96 -18.44 8.04
CA GLY A 272 -40.80 -17.25 8.19
C GLY A 272 -40.06 -16.01 8.70
N ILE A 273 -40.81 -14.93 8.93
CA ILE A 273 -40.30 -13.60 9.34
C ILE A 273 -39.52 -13.64 10.67
N ALA A 274 -39.78 -14.64 11.54
CA ALA A 274 -38.94 -14.86 12.72
C ALA A 274 -37.46 -15.12 12.39
N GLY A 275 -37.15 -15.60 11.18
CA GLY A 275 -35.78 -15.78 10.69
C GLY A 275 -35.00 -14.48 10.46
N GLU A 276 -35.72 -13.35 10.31
CA GLU A 276 -35.18 -12.01 10.10
C GLU A 276 -34.84 -11.28 11.40
N LEU A 277 -35.43 -11.71 12.52
CA LEU A 277 -35.22 -11.10 13.84
C LEU A 277 -33.79 -11.34 14.34
N VAL A 278 -33.19 -10.26 14.85
CA VAL A 278 -31.88 -10.23 15.51
C VAL A 278 -32.06 -9.78 16.95
N ASP A 279 -31.98 -10.73 17.87
CA ASP A 279 -32.09 -10.56 19.31
C ASP A 279 -30.79 -10.96 20.05
N SER A 280 -30.81 -10.91 21.38
CA SER A 280 -29.67 -11.28 22.23
C SER A 280 -29.26 -12.76 22.10
N ASN A 281 -30.10 -13.62 21.52
CA ASN A 281 -29.83 -15.04 21.28
C ASN A 281 -29.39 -15.32 19.84
N SER A 282 -29.50 -14.32 18.97
CA SER A 282 -29.17 -14.46 17.56
C SER A 282 -27.66 -14.63 17.36
N PRO A 283 -27.24 -15.38 16.34
CA PRO A 283 -25.82 -15.59 16.08
C PRO A 283 -25.09 -14.29 15.73
N LEU A 284 -23.80 -14.18 16.10
CA LEU A 284 -22.99 -12.96 15.94
C LEU A 284 -22.94 -12.41 14.49
N TRP A 285 -22.94 -13.28 13.48
CA TRP A 285 -22.95 -12.81 12.09
C TRP A 285 -24.20 -11.97 11.76
N MET A 286 -25.36 -12.22 12.37
CA MET A 286 -26.57 -11.41 12.12
C MET A 286 -26.41 -10.02 12.74
N HIS A 287 -25.82 -9.94 13.95
CA HIS A 287 -25.45 -8.67 14.58
C HIS A 287 -24.46 -7.88 13.71
N GLY A 288 -23.48 -8.58 13.11
CA GLY A 288 -22.58 -8.01 12.11
C GLY A 288 -23.31 -7.47 10.87
N GLU A 289 -24.29 -8.20 10.33
CA GLU A 289 -25.06 -7.73 9.17
C GLU A 289 -25.93 -6.50 9.50
N VAL A 290 -26.54 -6.46 10.69
CA VAL A 290 -27.27 -5.26 11.17
C VAL A 290 -26.30 -4.08 11.31
N TYR A 291 -25.13 -4.29 11.92
CA TYR A 291 -24.09 -3.27 12.06
C TYR A 291 -23.65 -2.69 10.71
N GLU A 292 -23.40 -3.55 9.71
CA GLU A 292 -23.01 -3.10 8.38
C GLU A 292 -24.08 -2.20 7.73
N ARG A 293 -25.37 -2.47 7.95
CA ARG A 293 -26.46 -1.62 7.45
C ARG A 293 -26.62 -0.34 8.28
N ALA A 294 -26.42 -0.40 9.59
CA ALA A 294 -26.37 0.78 10.45
C ALA A 294 -25.21 1.71 10.03
N ALA A 295 -24.06 1.16 9.66
CA ALA A 295 -22.93 1.93 9.13
C ALA A 295 -23.25 2.59 7.79
N ALA A 296 -24.04 1.94 6.93
CA ALA A 296 -24.55 2.53 5.69
C ALA A 296 -25.56 3.65 5.96
N PHE A 297 -26.51 3.44 6.89
CA PHE A 297 -27.45 4.44 7.37
C PHE A 297 -26.73 5.68 7.91
N ARG A 298 -25.80 5.49 8.86
CA ARG A 298 -24.97 6.56 9.41
C ARG A 298 -24.31 7.39 8.31
N ARG A 299 -23.74 6.72 7.31
CA ARG A 299 -23.01 7.36 6.21
C ARG A 299 -23.92 8.13 5.26
N GLU A 300 -25.09 7.59 4.94
CA GLU A 300 -26.06 8.23 4.03
C GLU A 300 -26.72 9.45 4.67
N PHE A 301 -27.00 9.40 5.98
CA PHE A 301 -27.69 10.47 6.70
C PHE A 301 -26.75 11.39 7.51
N GLY A 302 -25.44 11.15 7.46
CA GLY A 302 -24.43 12.04 8.06
C GLY A 302 -24.38 12.03 9.58
N TYR A 303 -24.74 10.91 10.23
CA TYR A 303 -24.64 10.79 11.68
C TYR A 303 -23.21 10.50 12.15
N ASP A 304 -22.87 10.90 13.37
CA ASP A 304 -21.52 10.68 13.94
C ASP A 304 -21.33 9.27 14.52
N VAL A 305 -22.42 8.67 15.00
CA VAL A 305 -22.41 7.38 15.72
C VAL A 305 -23.17 6.32 14.93
N ILE A 306 -22.80 5.04 15.10
CA ILE A 306 -23.55 3.92 14.53
C ILE A 306 -24.71 3.59 15.45
N GLN A 307 -25.93 3.56 14.92
CA GLN A 307 -27.18 3.41 15.67
C GLN A 307 -27.47 1.96 16.09
N TRP A 308 -26.44 1.13 16.25
CA TRP A 308 -26.55 -0.27 16.62
C TRP A 308 -25.41 -0.68 17.57
N PRO A 309 -25.71 -1.22 18.76
CA PRO A 309 -24.69 -1.52 19.77
C PRO A 309 -24.03 -2.91 19.65
N GLY A 310 -24.43 -3.73 18.67
CA GLY A 310 -23.82 -5.05 18.41
C GLY A 310 -22.95 -5.05 17.16
N ASP A 311 -22.17 -6.12 16.94
CA ASP A 311 -21.37 -6.36 15.74
C ASP A 311 -21.03 -7.86 15.55
N SER A 312 -20.05 -8.18 14.71
CA SER A 312 -19.63 -9.58 14.47
C SER A 312 -18.89 -10.24 15.66
N SER A 313 -18.59 -9.49 16.72
CA SER A 313 -17.85 -9.91 17.91
C SER A 313 -18.66 -9.74 19.21
N ALA A 314 -19.63 -8.82 19.24
CA ALA A 314 -20.47 -8.56 20.40
C ALA A 314 -21.97 -8.57 20.03
N ARG A 315 -22.81 -9.15 20.90
CA ARG A 315 -24.27 -9.10 20.73
C ARG A 315 -24.81 -7.79 21.26
N ALA A 316 -25.84 -7.25 20.61
CA ALA A 316 -26.59 -6.14 21.15
C ALA A 316 -27.26 -6.51 22.51
N PRO A 317 -27.40 -5.55 23.43
CA PRO A 317 -28.14 -5.73 24.70
C PRO A 317 -29.59 -6.17 24.48
N SER A 318 -30.23 -6.70 25.54
CA SER A 318 -31.58 -7.27 25.44
C SER A 318 -32.67 -6.23 25.13
N GLU A 319 -32.40 -4.95 25.42
CA GLU A 319 -33.25 -3.80 25.11
C GLU A 319 -33.30 -3.49 23.61
N TRP A 320 -32.39 -4.07 22.82
CA TRP A 320 -32.30 -3.85 21.38
C TRP A 320 -32.80 -5.07 20.59
N ARG A 321 -33.49 -4.79 19.48
CA ARG A 321 -33.96 -5.78 18.52
C ARG A 321 -33.69 -5.29 17.10
N GLY A 322 -32.84 -5.99 16.37
CA GLY A 322 -32.63 -5.74 14.95
C GLY A 322 -33.57 -6.60 14.09
N HIS A 323 -33.81 -6.17 12.86
CA HIS A 323 -34.40 -6.99 11.81
C HIS A 323 -33.59 -6.85 10.54
N LEU A 324 -33.38 -7.96 9.83
CA LEU A 324 -32.77 -7.99 8.51
C LEU A 324 -33.85 -8.18 7.45
N PHE A 325 -33.89 -7.34 6.42
CA PHE A 325 -34.87 -7.49 5.34
C PHE A 325 -34.36 -8.48 4.29
N ALA A 326 -35.13 -9.53 4.00
CA ALA A 326 -34.85 -10.42 2.87
C ALA A 326 -35.28 -9.81 1.53
N GLY A 327 -34.32 -9.76 0.60
CA GLY A 327 -34.57 -9.48 -0.81
C GLY A 327 -35.17 -10.68 -1.54
N PRO A 328 -35.79 -10.47 -2.72
CA PRO A 328 -36.43 -11.52 -3.51
C PRO A 328 -35.48 -12.65 -3.95
N GLY A 329 -34.18 -12.36 -4.12
CA GLY A 329 -33.15 -13.36 -4.43
C GLY A 329 -32.48 -13.98 -3.19
N GLY A 330 -32.95 -13.63 -1.99
CA GLY A 330 -32.35 -14.05 -0.72
C GLY A 330 -31.11 -13.24 -0.30
N GLU A 331 -31.00 -12.02 -0.79
CA GLU A 331 -30.07 -11.00 -0.29
C GLU A 331 -30.49 -10.49 1.10
N ILE A 332 -29.53 -9.94 1.84
CA ILE A 332 -29.83 -9.10 3.01
C ILE A 332 -30.01 -7.66 2.49
N ALA A 333 -31.23 -7.35 2.07
CA ALA A 333 -31.58 -6.11 1.36
C ALA A 333 -31.60 -4.87 2.26
N GLY A 334 -31.67 -5.02 3.57
CA GLY A 334 -31.71 -3.91 4.50
C GLY A 334 -31.68 -4.36 5.95
N ALA A 335 -31.74 -3.40 6.87
CA ALA A 335 -31.98 -3.67 8.27
C ALA A 335 -32.74 -2.52 8.95
N CYS A 336 -33.35 -2.81 10.09
CA CYS A 336 -33.84 -1.79 11.01
C CYS A 336 -33.58 -2.21 12.46
N ALA A 337 -33.66 -1.28 13.41
CA ALA A 337 -33.53 -1.62 14.82
C ALA A 337 -34.58 -0.91 15.67
N PHE A 338 -35.10 -1.65 16.64
CA PHE A 338 -35.97 -1.18 17.70
C PHE A 338 -35.21 -1.17 19.02
N MET A 339 -35.50 -0.18 19.86
CA MET A 339 -35.00 -0.09 21.22
C MET A 339 -36.18 0.05 22.18
N HIS A 340 -36.14 -0.69 23.28
CA HIS A 340 -37.09 -0.55 24.36
C HIS A 340 -36.77 0.71 25.18
N THR A 341 -37.64 1.72 25.13
CA THR A 341 -37.40 3.01 25.80
C THR A 341 -38.14 3.08 27.13
N LYS A 342 -37.45 3.38 28.22
CA LYS A 342 -38.07 3.63 29.54
C LYS A 342 -38.38 5.12 29.79
N SER A 343 -37.89 6.01 28.92
CA SER A 343 -37.82 7.46 29.18
C SER A 343 -38.91 8.29 28.50
N ARG A 344 -39.57 7.79 27.45
CA ARG A 344 -40.47 8.62 26.61
C ARG A 344 -41.97 8.41 26.86
N LYS A 345 -42.38 7.25 27.36
CA LYS A 345 -43.78 6.95 27.73
C LYS A 345 -43.83 6.20 29.07
N PRO A 346 -44.83 6.45 29.93
CA PRO A 346 -44.91 5.89 31.28
C PRO A 346 -45.08 4.36 31.35
N LYS A 347 -45.33 3.67 30.22
CA LYS A 347 -45.48 2.21 30.14
C LYS A 347 -44.31 1.45 29.53
N GLY A 348 -43.21 2.11 29.14
CA GLY A 348 -42.07 1.45 28.51
C GLY A 348 -42.46 0.85 27.15
N GLU A 349 -42.26 1.63 26.09
CA GLU A 349 -42.66 1.22 24.74
C GLU A 349 -41.44 1.08 23.83
N TRP A 350 -41.59 0.21 22.82
CA TRP A 350 -40.61 0.06 21.75
C TRP A 350 -40.59 1.33 20.89
N SER A 351 -39.40 1.67 20.41
CA SER A 351 -39.21 2.73 19.42
C SER A 351 -38.37 2.21 18.26
N LEU A 352 -38.78 2.48 17.03
CA LEU A 352 -38.00 2.26 15.82
C LEU A 352 -36.93 3.34 15.73
N GLN A 353 -35.68 2.95 15.98
CA GLN A 353 -34.55 3.87 16.07
C GLN A 353 -33.97 4.24 14.70
N TRP A 354 -33.93 3.30 13.78
CA TRP A 354 -33.49 3.54 12.41
C TRP A 354 -33.95 2.41 11.50
N ILE A 355 -33.98 2.74 10.21
CA ILE A 355 -34.17 1.78 9.13
C ILE A 355 -33.35 2.18 7.93
N TRP A 356 -32.76 1.18 7.27
CA TRP A 356 -32.04 1.37 6.04
C TRP A 356 -32.27 0.19 5.09
N ILE A 357 -32.62 0.52 3.85
CA ILE A 357 -32.77 -0.45 2.77
C ILE A 357 -31.78 -0.04 1.68
N ALA A 358 -31.04 -1.04 1.17
CA ALA A 358 -30.09 -0.87 0.09
C ALA A 358 -30.76 -0.23 -1.12
N PRO A 359 -30.13 0.76 -1.80
CA PRO A 359 -30.77 1.53 -2.86
C PRO A 359 -31.49 0.70 -3.93
N ALA A 360 -30.90 -0.42 -4.35
CA ALA A 360 -31.46 -1.32 -5.36
C ALA A 360 -32.76 -2.03 -4.94
N PHE A 361 -33.07 -2.07 -3.63
CA PHE A 361 -34.23 -2.76 -3.06
C PHE A 361 -35.28 -1.79 -2.49
N ARG A 362 -35.06 -0.48 -2.65
CA ARG A 362 -36.06 0.53 -2.25
C ARG A 362 -37.26 0.46 -3.17
N ARG A 363 -38.44 0.79 -2.63
CA ARG A 363 -39.73 0.75 -3.36
C ARG A 363 -40.14 -0.65 -3.86
N CYS A 364 -39.54 -1.71 -3.33
CA CYS A 364 -39.95 -3.10 -3.58
C CYS A 364 -40.96 -3.65 -2.55
N GLY A 365 -41.62 -2.79 -1.76
CA GLY A 365 -42.59 -3.22 -0.74
C GLY A 365 -41.99 -3.94 0.47
N LEU A 366 -40.67 -3.95 0.66
CA LEU A 366 -40.03 -4.72 1.73
C LEU A 366 -40.48 -4.31 3.15
N LEU A 367 -40.54 -3.01 3.42
CA LEU A 367 -41.01 -2.51 4.71
C LEU A 367 -42.51 -2.74 4.89
N GLU A 368 -43.29 -2.43 3.85
CA GLU A 368 -44.75 -2.62 3.82
C GLU A 368 -45.14 -4.05 4.20
N ALA A 369 -44.48 -5.04 3.61
CA ALA A 369 -44.73 -6.46 3.86
C ALA A 369 -44.49 -6.91 5.32
N ARG A 370 -43.75 -6.14 6.13
CA ARG A 370 -43.39 -6.49 7.52
C ARG A 370 -44.01 -5.55 8.54
N TRP A 371 -44.66 -4.49 8.09
CA TRP A 371 -45.14 -3.43 8.97
C TRP A 371 -46.22 -3.94 9.95
N ALA A 372 -47.17 -4.73 9.46
CA ALA A 372 -48.20 -5.35 10.30
C ALA A 372 -47.59 -6.27 11.37
N ASP A 373 -46.57 -7.06 11.04
CA ASP A 373 -45.88 -7.92 11.99
C ASP A 373 -45.10 -7.11 13.04
N PHE A 374 -44.53 -5.96 12.65
CA PHE A 374 -43.88 -5.06 13.60
C PHE A 374 -44.90 -4.48 14.57
N LEU A 375 -46.07 -4.04 14.11
CA LEU A 375 -47.15 -3.56 14.99
C LEU A 375 -47.65 -4.66 15.92
N GLN A 376 -47.82 -5.89 15.41
CA GLN A 376 -48.22 -7.02 16.24
C GLN A 376 -47.19 -7.34 17.33
N ARG A 377 -45.89 -7.22 17.01
CA ARG A 377 -44.79 -7.60 17.90
C ARG A 377 -44.41 -6.52 18.90
N TYR A 378 -44.46 -5.26 18.48
CA TYR A 378 -43.92 -4.13 19.24
C TYR A 378 -45.00 -3.16 19.71
N GLY A 379 -46.26 -3.38 19.33
CA GLY A 379 -47.36 -2.46 19.58
C GLY A 379 -47.31 -1.26 18.64
N ASP A 380 -48.04 -0.19 19.00
CA ASP A 380 -47.97 1.09 18.30
C ASP A 380 -46.69 1.84 18.72
N PHE A 381 -45.56 1.40 18.16
CA PHE A 381 -44.23 1.88 18.55
C PHE A 381 -43.97 3.31 18.07
N ASP A 382 -43.15 4.03 18.84
CA ASP A 382 -42.67 5.37 18.48
C ASP A 382 -41.60 5.31 17.37
N LEU A 383 -41.43 6.38 16.61
CA LEU A 383 -40.37 6.50 15.60
C LEU A 383 -39.38 7.59 15.98
N GLU A 384 -38.09 7.24 15.97
CA GLU A 384 -37.02 8.20 16.25
C GLU A 384 -36.97 9.29 15.17
N LYS A 385 -37.06 10.54 15.61
CA LYS A 385 -36.99 11.73 14.75
C LYS A 385 -35.54 12.21 14.61
N PRO A 386 -35.18 12.91 13.51
CA PRO A 386 -36.03 13.29 12.37
C PRO A 386 -36.33 12.12 11.42
N LEU A 387 -37.51 12.16 10.79
CA LEU A 387 -37.89 11.19 9.77
C LEU A 387 -37.41 11.63 8.39
N SER A 388 -37.05 10.68 7.54
CA SER A 388 -36.82 10.96 6.12
C SER A 388 -38.15 11.20 5.41
N ALA A 389 -38.16 12.01 4.35
CA ALA A 389 -39.36 12.24 3.53
C ALA A 389 -40.00 10.94 3.02
N ALA A 390 -39.18 9.91 2.76
CA ALA A 390 -39.67 8.59 2.37
C ALA A 390 -40.41 7.86 3.51
N MET A 391 -39.92 8.00 4.75
CA MET A 391 -40.60 7.44 5.92
C MET A 391 -41.89 8.20 6.24
N GLU A 392 -41.89 9.53 6.16
CA GLU A 392 -43.11 10.33 6.33
C GLU A 392 -44.19 9.93 5.32
N ALA A 393 -43.83 9.84 4.04
CA ALA A 393 -44.73 9.39 2.99
C ALA A 393 -45.23 7.94 3.20
N PHE A 394 -44.40 7.08 3.78
CA PHE A 394 -44.78 5.72 4.14
C PHE A 394 -45.80 5.71 5.28
N LEU A 395 -45.56 6.47 6.35
CA LEU A 395 -46.45 6.54 7.52
C LEU A 395 -47.81 7.16 7.20
N TRP A 396 -47.87 8.14 6.29
CA TRP A 396 -49.15 8.68 5.82
C TRP A 396 -50.07 7.61 5.21
N LYS A 397 -49.48 6.57 4.59
CA LYS A 397 -50.23 5.49 3.93
C LYS A 397 -50.48 4.29 4.83
N HIS A 398 -49.48 3.91 5.63
CA HIS A 398 -49.47 2.62 6.34
C HIS A 398 -49.36 2.76 7.87
N GLY A 399 -49.11 3.95 8.39
CA GLY A 399 -48.99 4.21 9.82
C GLY A 399 -50.33 4.10 10.55
N SER A 400 -50.26 3.85 11.86
CA SER A 400 -51.42 3.97 12.75
C SER A 400 -51.92 5.43 12.82
N GLU A 401 -53.07 5.63 13.47
CA GLU A 401 -53.57 6.99 13.74
C GLU A 401 -52.61 7.77 14.65
N GLU A 402 -52.06 7.12 15.68
CA GLU A 402 -51.08 7.72 16.59
C GLU A 402 -49.79 8.11 15.84
N GLN A 403 -49.24 7.21 15.03
CA GLN A 403 -48.05 7.49 14.24
C GLN A 403 -48.27 8.63 13.24
N ARG A 404 -49.43 8.69 12.58
CA ARG A 404 -49.80 9.79 11.69
C ARG A 404 -49.96 11.11 12.43
N SER A 405 -50.55 11.10 13.62
CA SER A 405 -50.68 12.30 14.45
C SER A 405 -49.34 12.90 14.88
N SER A 406 -48.27 12.09 14.87
CA SER A 406 -46.91 12.52 15.22
C SER A 406 -46.14 13.17 14.06
N LEU A 407 -46.69 13.13 12.84
CA LEU A 407 -46.10 13.73 11.64
C LEU A 407 -46.33 15.25 11.59
N PRO A 408 -45.44 16.02 10.97
CA PRO A 408 -45.72 17.43 10.69
C PRO A 408 -46.97 17.56 9.80
N VAL A 409 -47.93 18.38 10.24
CA VAL A 409 -49.08 18.78 9.43
C VAL A 409 -48.58 19.87 8.46
N PHE A 410 -48.70 19.63 7.16
CA PHE A 410 -48.33 20.59 6.11
C PHE A 410 -49.50 21.51 5.77
#